data_AF-A0A4Y9KWY3-F1
#
_entry.id   AF-A0A4Y9KWY3-F1
#
_cell.length_a   1.000
_cell.length_b   1.000
_cell.length_c   1.000
_cell.angle_alpha   90.00
_cell.angle_beta   90.00
_cell.angle_gamma   90.00
#
_symmetry.space_group_name_H-M   'P 1'
#
loop_
_entity.id
_entity.type
_entity.pdbx_description
1 polymer ?
#
loop_
_entity_poly.entity_id
_entity_poly.type
_entity_poly.pdbx_seq_one_letter_code
_entity_poly.pdbx_strand_id
1 'polypeptide(L)' 'MRGGDNRTGELFSYVDLEARVRRDHPLRAIRTIVNEALAVLEREFAALYSPIGRPSIPPEKLLRAMLLQAFY' A
#
# COMPACT_ATOMS: atom_id res chain seq x y z
N MET A 1 5.49 -17.31 -1.02
CA MET A 1 4.10 -16.82 -1.09
C MET A 1 4.07 -15.29 -1.01
N ARG A 2 3.08 -14.64 -1.64
CA ARG A 2 2.83 -13.20 -1.50
C ARG A 2 2.06 -12.90 -0.20
N GLY A 3 2.46 -11.88 0.56
CA GLY A 3 1.69 -11.40 1.71
C GLY A 3 0.51 -10.53 1.31
N GLY A 4 -0.47 -10.39 2.21
CA GLY A 4 -1.65 -9.55 1.97
C GLY A 4 -1.35 -8.05 2.10
N ASP A 5 -2.03 -7.24 1.28
CA ASP A 5 -2.00 -5.78 1.40
C ASP A 5 -3.00 -5.26 2.45
N ASN A 6 -2.98 -5.88 3.64
CA ASN A 6 -3.90 -5.53 4.69
C ASN A 6 -3.53 -4.15 5.26
N ARG A 7 -4.53 -3.29 5.37
CA ARG A 7 -4.46 -2.04 6.13
C ARG A 7 -4.77 -2.37 7.58
N THR A 8 -3.83 -2.11 8.46
CA THR A 8 -4.11 -2.08 9.88
C THR A 8 -4.96 -0.83 10.15
N GLY A 9 -6.24 -1.03 10.48
CA GLY A 9 -7.05 -0.01 11.15
C GLY A 9 -6.50 0.28 12.55
N GLU A 10 -7.15 1.20 13.27
CA GLU A 10 -6.80 1.68 14.63
C GLU A 10 -5.88 0.72 15.39
N LEU A 11 -4.58 0.89 15.19
CA LEU A 11 -3.60 0.15 15.94
C LEU A 11 -3.61 0.79 17.32
N PHE A 12 -3.91 -0.02 18.35
CA PHE A 12 -3.87 0.34 19.77
C PHE A 12 -3.03 1.61 20.04
N SER A 13 -3.70 2.71 20.38
CA SER A 13 -3.13 3.95 20.93
C SER A 13 -2.36 4.92 20.01
N TYR A 14 -2.59 4.99 18.69
CA TYR A 14 -2.20 6.20 17.94
C TYR A 14 -3.28 6.69 16.98
N VAL A 15 -3.50 8.02 17.03
CA VAL A 15 -4.36 8.83 16.17
C VAL A 15 -4.45 8.25 14.75
N ASP A 16 -5.68 8.02 14.28
CA ASP A 16 -5.97 7.59 12.92
C ASP A 16 -5.13 8.40 11.91
N LEU A 17 -4.38 7.71 11.05
CA LEU A 17 -3.58 8.35 10.01
C LEU A 17 -4.46 9.16 9.05
N GLU A 18 -5.71 8.74 8.83
CA GLU A 18 -6.70 9.52 8.09
C GLU A 18 -7.10 10.81 8.81
N ALA A 19 -7.02 10.84 10.14
CA ALA A 19 -7.23 12.06 10.91
C ALA A 19 -6.01 12.99 10.89
N ARG A 20 -4.80 12.47 10.63
CA ARG A 20 -3.58 13.29 10.55
C ARG A 20 -3.38 14.00 9.21
N VAL A 21 -3.79 13.36 8.11
CA VAL A 21 -3.65 13.95 6.77
C VAL A 21 -4.90 14.75 6.44
N ARG A 22 -4.76 16.05 6.15
CA ARG A 22 -5.91 16.91 5.79
C ARG A 22 -6.71 16.33 4.62
N ARG A 23 -8.02 16.60 4.57
CA ARG A 23 -8.92 16.11 3.52
C ARG A 23 -8.58 16.65 2.12
N ASP A 24 -8.00 17.83 2.05
CA ASP A 24 -7.58 18.52 0.83
C ASP A 24 -6.11 18.23 0.45
N HIS A 25 -5.44 17.32 1.15
CA HIS A 25 -4.03 17.03 0.92
C HIS A 25 -3.81 16.29 -0.42
N PRO A 26 -2.87 16.74 -1.30
CA PRO A 26 -2.65 16.14 -2.62
C PRO A 26 -2.38 14.63 -2.61
N LEU A 27 -1.70 14.13 -1.58
CA LEU A 27 -1.45 12.69 -1.40
C LEU A 27 -2.75 11.84 -1.36
N ARG A 28 -3.90 12.40 -0.99
CA ARG A 28 -5.17 11.66 -1.04
C ARG A 28 -5.58 11.32 -2.47
N ALA A 29 -5.45 12.28 -3.39
CA ALA A 29 -5.73 12.06 -4.81
C ALA A 29 -4.72 11.09 -5.43
N ILE A 30 -3.43 11.29 -5.13
CA ILE A 30 -2.36 10.41 -5.60
C ILE A 30 -2.59 8.98 -5.11
N ARG A 31 -2.97 8.79 -3.85
CA ARG A 31 -3.27 7.47 -3.28
C ARG A 31 -4.37 6.74 -4.05
N THR A 32 -5.43 7.44 -4.46
CA THR A 32 -6.51 6.83 -5.26
C THR A 32 -5.97 6.32 -6.59
N ILE A 33 -5.26 7.18 -7.34
CA ILE A 33 -4.67 6.84 -8.65
C ILE A 33 -3.71 5.65 -8.51
N VAL A 34 -2.84 5.68 -7.51
CA VAL A 34 -1.85 4.62 -7.27
C VAL A 34 -2.52 3.31 -6.89
N ASN A 35 -3.55 3.33 -6.05
CA ASN A 35 -4.27 2.09 -5.68
C ASN A 35 -4.98 1.47 -6.89
N GLU A 36 -5.57 2.28 -7.78
CA GLU A 36 -6.16 1.79 -9.03
C GLU A 36 -5.11 1.15 -9.93
N ALA A 37 -3.96 1.82 -10.13
CA ALA A 37 -2.87 1.27 -10.92
C ALA A 37 -2.31 -0.04 -10.34
N LEU A 38 -2.15 -0.11 -9.02
CA LEU A 38 -1.66 -1.32 -8.35
C LEU A 38 -2.67 -2.48 -8.41
N ALA A 39 -3.98 -2.20 -8.37
CA ALA A 39 -5.01 -3.21 -8.53
C ALA A 39 -4.97 -3.86 -9.93
N VAL A 40 -4.68 -3.06 -10.98
CA VAL A 40 -4.50 -3.58 -12.34
C VAL A 40 -3.32 -4.54 -12.43
N LEU A 41 -2.25 -4.30 -11.66
CA LEU A 41 -1.02 -5.11 -11.64
C LEU A 41 -1.06 -6.31 -10.69
N GLU A 42 -2.17 -6.53 -9.98
CA GLU A 42 -2.25 -7.52 -8.91
C GLU A 42 -1.92 -8.94 -9.40
N ARG A 43 -2.37 -9.29 -10.61
CA ARG A 43 -2.18 -10.62 -11.20
C ARG A 43 -0.74 -10.86 -11.59
N GLU A 44 -0.12 -9.85 -12.18
CA GLU A 44 1.29 -9.85 -12.59
C GLU A 44 2.17 -9.99 -11.35
N PHE A 45 1.88 -9.24 -10.29
CA PHE A 45 2.58 -9.40 -9.03
C PHE A 45 2.40 -10.80 -8.43
N ALA A 46 1.17 -11.33 -8.43
CA ALA A 46 0.92 -12.67 -7.90
C ALA A 46 1.72 -13.76 -8.64
N ALA A 47 1.85 -13.65 -9.97
CA ALA A 47 2.58 -14.61 -10.79
C ALA A 47 4.09 -14.68 -10.47
N LEU A 48 4.67 -13.63 -9.90
CA LEU A 48 6.09 -13.59 -9.52
C LEU A 48 6.39 -14.36 -8.22
N TYR A 49 5.38 -14.73 -7.43
CA TYR A 49 5.57 -15.36 -6.14
C TYR A 49 5.45 -16.88 -6.18
N SER A 50 6.38 -17.55 -5.48
CA SER A 50 6.26 -18.99 -5.21
C SER A 50 4.98 -19.31 -4.43
N PRO A 51 4.26 -20.40 -4.78
CA PRO A 51 3.07 -20.84 -4.06
C PRO A 51 3.39 -21.39 -2.66
N ILE A 52 4.66 -21.62 -2.33
CA ILE A 52 5.12 -22.16 -1.04
C ILE A 52 6.04 -21.18 -0.30
N GLY A 53 6.32 -21.48 0.96
CA GLY A 53 7.20 -20.70 1.83
C GLY A 53 6.53 -19.54 2.58
N ARG A 54 7.34 -18.76 3.31
CA ARG A 54 6.85 -17.64 4.13
C ARG A 54 6.24 -16.53 3.26
N PRO A 55 5.12 -15.91 3.68
CA PRO A 55 4.59 -14.71 3.02
C PRO A 55 5.60 -13.56 3.03
N SER A 56 5.85 -12.97 1.86
CA SER A 56 6.69 -11.78 1.69
C SER A 56 5.93 -10.49 2.04
N ILE A 57 6.65 -9.36 2.03
CA ILE A 57 6.01 -8.04 1.95
C ILE A 57 5.45 -7.87 0.52
N PRO A 58 4.17 -7.50 0.35
CA PRO A 58 3.60 -7.26 -0.98
C PRO A 58 4.25 -6.03 -1.67
N PRO A 59 4.45 -6.08 -3.00
CA PRO A 59 5.11 -5.00 -3.74
C PRO A 59 4.37 -3.66 -3.63
N GLU A 60 3.04 -3.67 -3.47
CA GLU A 60 2.22 -2.46 -3.28
C GLU A 60 2.63 -1.62 -2.08
N LYS A 61 3.06 -2.26 -0.99
CA LYS A 61 3.54 -1.55 0.21
C LYS A 61 4.84 -0.83 -0.06
N LEU A 62 5.77 -1.47 -0.79
CA LEU A 62 7.04 -0.88 -1.16
C LEU A 62 6.85 0.25 -2.17
N LEU A 63 6.03 0.05 -3.20
CA LEU A 63 5.77 1.04 -4.24
C LEU A 63 5.11 2.30 -3.66
N ARG A 64 4.11 2.17 -2.78
CA ARG A 64 3.53 3.33 -2.10
C ARG A 64 4.53 4.06 -1.19
N ALA A 65 5.42 3.33 -0.50
CA ALA A 65 6.46 3.95 0.31
C ALA A 65 7.47 4.72 -0.56
N MET A 66 7.91 4.15 -1.68
CA MET A 66 8.83 4.82 -2.61
C MET A 66 8.20 6.07 -3.22
N LEU A 67 6.91 6.05 -3.55
CA LEU A 67 6.21 7.24 -4.02
C LEU A 67 6.16 8.33 -2.96
N LEU A 68 5.92 7.98 -1.70
CA LEU A 68 5.99 8.95 -0.60
C LEU A 68 7.39 9.56 -0.48
N GLN A 69 8.45 8.75 -0.57
CA GLN A 69 9.85 9.22 -0.60
C GLN A 69 10.18 10.07 -1.84
N ALA A 70 9.52 9.84 -2.97
CA ALA A 70 9.74 10.65 -4.17
C ALA A 70 9.08 12.03 -4.07
N PHE A 71 8.01 12.16 -3.27
CA PHE A 71 7.31 13.43 -3.07
C PHE A 71 7.86 14.26 -1.90
N TYR A 72 8.68 13.67 -1.01
CA TYR A 72 9.21 14.28 0.21
C TYR A 72 10.64 13.84 0.52
#